data_AF-A0A1X0QTD4-F1
#
_entry.id   AF-A0A1X0QTD4-F1
#
_cell.length_a   1.000
_cell.length_b   1.000
_cell.length_c   1.000
_cell.angle_alpha   90.00
_cell.angle_beta   90.00
_cell.angle_gamma   90.00
#
_symmetry.space_group_name_H-M   'P 1'
#
loop_
_entity.id
_entity.type
_entity.pdbx_description
1 polymer ?
#
loop_
_entity_poly.entity_id
_entity_poly.type
_entity_poly.pdbx_seq_one_letter_code
_entity_poly.pdbx_strand_id
1 'polypeptide(L)'
;MHATYLELMIKQRHISERLDNDDKTKLLEIVAKMSKENSDQDSLKQQAGEKLEKLQVFPFRKMKFSSKLYYDQDDLMLMKKLKQKFGSNAILVLEPTRNKGLIQMLKKNGFEVFLIDEFRTSPFCHLCEGRLENFKTVRNPRPYKRKARPIVLCHGLQR
;
A
#
# COMPACT_ATOMS: atom_id res chain seq x y z
N MET A 1 -13.42 15.61 -11.68
CA MET A 1 -12.01 15.15 -11.64
C MET A 1 -11.01 16.26 -11.97
N HIS A 2 -11.28 17.14 -12.94
CA HIS A 2 -10.33 18.22 -13.29
C HIS A 2 -10.18 19.29 -12.18
N ALA A 3 -11.27 19.68 -11.50
CA ALA A 3 -11.20 20.65 -10.41
C ALA A 3 -10.28 20.19 -9.26
N THR A 4 -10.47 18.97 -8.76
CA THR A 4 -9.63 18.37 -7.71
C THR A 4 -8.19 18.16 -8.16
N TYR A 5 -7.97 17.78 -9.42
CA TYR A 5 -6.63 17.68 -10.01
C TYR A 5 -5.90 19.03 -10.02
N LEU A 6 -6.57 20.08 -10.50
CA LEU A 6 -6.01 21.43 -10.58
C LEU A 6 -5.73 21.99 -9.18
N GLU A 7 -6.63 21.78 -8.22
CA GLU A 7 -6.43 22.17 -6.83
C GLU A 7 -5.17 21.52 -6.22
N LEU A 8 -5.01 20.21 -6.41
CA LEU A 8 -3.84 19.48 -5.92
C LEU A 8 -2.56 19.90 -6.63
N MET A 9 -2.63 20.25 -7.91
CA MET A 9 -1.51 20.75 -8.67
C MET A 9 -1.04 22.12 -8.15
N ILE A 10 -1.97 23.06 -7.90
CA ILE A 10 -1.65 24.40 -7.36
C ILE A 10 -1.01 24.31 -5.96
N LYS A 11 -1.45 23.34 -5.13
CA LYS A 11 -0.88 23.09 -3.80
C LYS A 11 0.56 22.57 -3.82
N GLN A 12 1.08 22.11 -4.96
CA GLN A 12 2.47 21.65 -5.03
C GLN A 12 3.44 22.82 -4.88
N ARG A 13 4.38 22.70 -3.94
CA ARG A 13 5.33 23.76 -3.60
C ARG A 13 6.03 24.37 -4.82
N HIS A 14 6.59 23.54 -5.70
CA HIS A 14 7.32 23.99 -6.89
C HIS A 14 6.44 24.67 -7.96
N ILE A 15 5.13 24.38 -7.98
CA ILE A 15 4.16 25.05 -8.87
C ILE A 15 3.72 26.36 -8.23
N SER A 16 3.45 26.33 -6.92
CA SER A 16 3.07 27.51 -6.15
C SER A 16 4.19 28.57 -6.13
N GLU A 17 5.46 28.19 -6.11
CA GLU A 17 6.58 29.13 -6.13
C GLU A 17 6.79 29.79 -7.50
N ARG A 18 6.25 29.19 -8.58
CA ARG A 18 6.43 29.66 -9.97
C ARG A 18 5.23 30.41 -10.54
N LEU A 19 4.09 30.38 -9.85
CA LEU A 19 2.89 31.13 -10.22
C LEU A 19 2.83 32.46 -9.46
N ASP A 20 2.48 33.52 -10.18
CA ASP A 20 2.14 34.80 -9.57
C ASP A 20 0.89 34.67 -8.68
N ASN A 21 0.82 35.48 -7.62
CA ASN A 21 -0.30 35.43 -6.68
C ASN A 21 -1.66 35.74 -7.33
N ASP A 22 -1.68 36.58 -8.38
CA ASP A 22 -2.87 36.88 -9.18
C ASP A 22 -3.30 35.71 -10.09
N ASP A 23 -2.34 34.94 -10.60
CA ASP A 23 -2.66 33.74 -11.38
C ASP A 23 -3.20 32.62 -10.47
N LYS A 24 -2.71 32.52 -9.22
CA LYS A 24 -3.22 31.57 -8.21
C LYS A 24 -4.66 31.85 -7.82
N THR A 25 -5.03 33.10 -7.53
CA THR A 25 -6.40 33.45 -7.13
C THR A 25 -7.37 33.15 -8.26
N LYS A 26 -7.02 33.51 -9.50
CA LYS A 26 -7.82 33.22 -10.69
C LYS A 26 -7.99 31.72 -10.95
N LEU A 27 -6.93 30.92 -10.74
CA LEU A 27 -7.03 29.46 -10.87
C LEU A 27 -7.90 28.84 -9.76
N LEU A 28 -7.83 29.35 -8.53
CA LEU A 28 -8.70 28.91 -7.42
C LEU A 28 -10.18 29.26 -7.67
N GLU A 29 -10.46 30.42 -8.25
CA GLU A 29 -11.81 30.80 -8.68
C GLU A 29 -12.34 29.86 -9.77
N ILE A 30 -11.50 29.51 -10.75
CA ILE A 30 -11.86 28.54 -11.80
C ILE A 30 -12.15 27.17 -11.20
N VAL A 31 -11.33 26.71 -10.23
CA VAL A 31 -11.57 25.46 -9.49
C VAL A 31 -12.90 25.51 -8.73
N ALA A 32 -13.22 26.64 -8.08
CA ALA A 32 -14.48 26.83 -7.37
C ALA A 32 -15.69 26.80 -8.32
N LYS A 33 -15.59 27.41 -9.50
CA LYS A 33 -16.63 27.37 -10.55
C LYS A 33 -16.83 25.96 -11.09
N MET A 34 -15.75 25.25 -11.42
CA MET A 34 -15.80 23.85 -11.86
C MET A 34 -16.36 22.88 -10.82
N SER A 35 -16.37 23.26 -9.53
CA SER A 35 -16.93 22.43 -8.46
C SER A 35 -18.44 22.65 -8.28
N LYS A 36 -19.00 23.74 -8.82
CA LYS A 36 -20.40 24.14 -8.66
C LYS A 36 -21.24 23.92 -9.92
N GLU A 37 -20.67 24.08 -11.10
CA GLU A 37 -21.40 24.06 -12.39
C GLU A 37 -20.87 22.98 -13.34
N ASN A 38 -21.79 22.23 -13.97
CA ASN A 38 -21.48 21.15 -14.92
C ASN A 38 -21.50 21.60 -16.39
N SER A 39 -22.15 22.72 -16.72
CA SER A 39 -22.47 23.11 -18.10
C SER A 39 -21.29 23.64 -18.94
N ASP A 40 -20.22 24.14 -18.30
CA ASP A 40 -19.15 24.88 -19.00
C ASP A 40 -17.73 24.41 -18.61
N GLN A 41 -17.56 23.10 -18.39
CA GLN A 41 -16.29 22.53 -17.96
C GLN A 41 -15.17 22.71 -19.00
N ASP A 42 -15.47 22.72 -20.30
CA ASP A 42 -14.45 22.71 -21.36
C ASP A 42 -13.85 24.10 -21.62
N SER A 43 -14.63 25.16 -21.54
CA SER A 43 -14.13 26.54 -21.63
C SER A 43 -13.27 26.90 -20.42
N LEU A 44 -13.67 26.49 -19.21
CA LEU A 44 -12.91 26.68 -17.98
C LEU A 44 -11.56 25.93 -18.01
N LYS A 45 -11.50 24.75 -18.64
CA LYS A 45 -10.24 24.00 -18.83
C LYS A 45 -9.29 24.74 -19.77
N GLN A 46 -9.80 25.33 -20.86
CA GLN A 46 -8.97 26.09 -21.79
C GLN A 46 -8.38 27.33 -21.11
N GLN A 47 -9.19 28.09 -20.37
CA GLN A 47 -8.73 29.25 -19.60
C GLN A 47 -7.67 28.87 -18.54
N ALA A 48 -7.85 27.73 -17.87
CA ALA A 48 -6.84 27.21 -16.95
C ALA A 48 -5.56 26.81 -17.71
N GLY A 49 -5.69 26.18 -18.88
CA GLY A 49 -4.58 25.79 -19.74
C GLY A 49 -3.70 26.97 -20.16
N GLU A 50 -4.29 28.04 -20.68
CA GLU A 50 -3.57 29.27 -21.09
C GLU A 50 -2.77 29.89 -19.93
N LYS A 51 -3.35 29.93 -18.73
CA LYS A 51 -2.65 30.43 -17.54
C LYS A 51 -1.48 29.54 -17.13
N LEU A 52 -1.62 28.23 -17.33
CA LEU A 52 -0.61 27.24 -17.00
C LEU A 52 0.48 27.13 -18.08
N GLU A 53 0.25 27.57 -19.31
CA GLU A 53 1.28 27.62 -20.36
C GLU A 53 2.47 28.52 -19.96
N LYS A 54 2.21 29.57 -19.18
CA LYS A 54 3.26 30.44 -18.60
C LYS A 54 4.26 29.68 -17.74
N LEU A 55 3.86 28.56 -17.13
CA LEU A 55 4.74 27.77 -16.27
C LEU A 55 5.87 27.07 -17.04
N GLN A 56 5.90 27.15 -18.39
CA GLN A 56 6.83 26.47 -19.29
C GLN A 56 7.36 25.20 -18.63
N VAL A 57 6.45 24.24 -18.43
CA VAL A 57 6.81 22.97 -17.81
C VAL A 57 7.78 22.30 -18.78
N PHE A 58 9.06 22.53 -18.51
CA PHE A 58 10.22 21.96 -19.16
C PHE A 58 9.93 20.51 -19.61
N PRO A 59 10.50 20.02 -20.73
CA PRO A 59 10.24 18.69 -21.33
C PRO A 59 10.70 17.50 -20.45
N PHE A 60 10.96 17.75 -19.18
CA PHE A 60 11.53 16.84 -18.23
C PHE A 60 10.44 15.93 -17.72
N ARG A 61 10.52 14.69 -18.21
CA ARG A 61 9.94 13.46 -17.66
C ARG A 61 8.56 13.69 -17.05
N LYS A 62 7.52 13.56 -17.88
CA LYS A 62 6.09 13.55 -17.48
C LYS A 62 5.98 12.98 -16.07
N MET A 63 5.85 13.86 -15.10
CA MET A 63 5.61 13.46 -13.73
C MET A 63 4.31 12.66 -13.81
N LYS A 64 4.33 11.38 -13.45
CA LYS A 64 3.14 10.52 -13.47
C LYS A 64 2.20 10.92 -12.32
N PHE A 65 1.92 12.22 -12.19
CA PHE A 65 1.11 12.82 -11.14
C PHE A 65 -0.31 12.27 -11.19
N SER A 66 -0.87 12.11 -12.39
CA SER A 66 -2.13 11.39 -12.59
C SER A 66 -2.08 9.99 -11.99
N SER A 67 -1.05 9.20 -12.30
CA SER A 67 -0.86 7.86 -11.73
C SER A 67 -0.78 7.89 -10.21
N LYS A 68 -0.03 8.84 -9.63
CA LYS A 68 0.09 8.99 -8.17
C LYS A 68 -1.25 9.33 -7.52
N LEU A 69 -2.01 10.25 -8.12
CA LEU A 69 -3.35 10.60 -7.67
C LEU A 69 -4.31 9.40 -7.70
N TYR A 70 -4.27 8.60 -8.77
CA TYR A 70 -5.10 7.40 -8.86
C TYR A 70 -4.75 6.41 -7.75
N TYR A 71 -3.45 6.16 -7.50
CA TYR A 71 -3.04 5.32 -6.37
C TYR A 71 -3.53 5.86 -5.02
N ASP A 72 -3.41 7.17 -4.79
CA ASP A 72 -3.86 7.78 -3.52
C ASP A 72 -5.40 7.69 -3.37
N GLN A 73 -6.15 7.85 -4.47
CA GLN A 73 -7.61 7.66 -4.47
C GLN A 73 -8.02 6.21 -4.21
N ASP A 74 -7.33 5.26 -4.84
CA ASP A 74 -7.58 3.83 -4.66
C ASP A 74 -7.27 3.38 -3.23
N ASP A 75 -6.17 3.88 -2.64
CA ASP A 75 -5.81 3.63 -1.24
C ASP A 75 -6.91 4.16 -0.30
N LEU A 76 -7.40 5.38 -0.51
CA LEU A 76 -8.51 5.94 0.28
C LEU A 76 -9.80 5.14 0.15
N MET A 77 -10.13 4.67 -1.06
CA MET A 77 -11.29 3.82 -1.31
C MET A 77 -11.17 2.47 -0.61
N LEU A 78 -10.00 1.84 -0.67
CA LEU A 78 -9.72 0.59 0.03
C LEU A 78 -9.91 0.76 1.54
N MET A 79 -9.35 1.84 2.10
CA MET A 79 -9.49 2.17 3.51
C MET A 79 -10.93 2.34 3.96
N LYS A 80 -11.74 3.06 3.16
CA LYS A 80 -13.17 3.24 3.45
C LYS A 80 -13.91 1.91 3.48
N LYS A 81 -13.64 1.03 2.50
CA LYS A 81 -14.24 -0.30 2.42
C LYS A 81 -13.82 -1.19 3.58
N LEU A 82 -12.55 -1.14 3.99
CA LEU A 82 -12.06 -1.89 5.15
C LEU A 82 -12.75 -1.44 6.44
N LYS A 83 -12.84 -0.12 6.69
CA LYS A 83 -13.53 0.42 7.86
C LYS A 83 -15.02 0.07 7.86
N GLN A 84 -15.66 0.04 6.68
CA GLN A 84 -17.06 -0.35 6.55
C GLN A 84 -17.28 -1.84 6.87
N LYS A 85 -16.35 -2.72 6.48
CA LYS A 85 -16.48 -4.17 6.69
C LYS A 85 -16.11 -4.62 8.09
N PHE A 86 -15.00 -4.10 8.62
CA PHE A 86 -14.41 -4.59 9.87
C PHE A 86 -14.57 -3.63 11.05
N GLY A 87 -15.10 -2.42 10.82
CA GLY A 87 -15.21 -1.37 11.83
C GLY A 87 -13.95 -0.51 11.95
N SER A 88 -14.00 0.48 12.84
CA SER A 88 -12.90 1.44 13.03
C SER A 88 -11.67 0.85 13.73
N ASN A 89 -11.86 -0.17 14.57
CA ASN A 89 -10.82 -0.73 15.44
C ASN A 89 -10.39 -2.14 14.97
N ALA A 90 -10.39 -2.37 13.66
CA ALA A 90 -10.04 -3.66 13.10
C ALA A 90 -8.53 -3.93 13.24
N ILE A 91 -8.19 -5.13 13.72
CA ILE A 91 -6.82 -5.66 13.72
C ILE A 91 -6.66 -6.51 12.47
N LEU A 92 -5.65 -6.20 11.66
CA LEU A 92 -5.35 -6.92 10.42
C LEU A 92 -4.16 -7.84 10.65
N VAL A 93 -4.38 -9.14 10.49
CA VAL A 93 -3.33 -10.14 10.50
C VAL A 93 -3.05 -10.53 9.06
N LEU A 94 -1.82 -10.30 8.60
CA LEU A 94 -1.39 -10.57 7.23
C LEU A 94 -0.21 -11.54 7.24
N GLU A 95 -0.15 -12.40 6.23
CA GLU A 95 1.06 -13.16 5.91
C GLU A 95 2.22 -12.21 5.57
N PRO A 96 3.49 -12.66 5.69
CA PRO A 96 4.67 -11.86 5.38
C PRO A 96 4.74 -11.60 3.87
N THR A 97 3.88 -10.69 3.41
CA THR A 97 3.73 -10.37 2.00
C THR A 97 4.87 -9.45 1.58
N ARG A 98 5.39 -9.64 0.36
CA ARG A 98 6.50 -8.86 -0.21
C ARG A 98 6.20 -7.34 -0.29
N ASN A 99 4.93 -6.93 -0.18
CA ASN A 99 4.51 -5.54 -0.38
C ASN A 99 4.58 -4.70 0.89
N LYS A 100 5.79 -4.21 1.21
CA LYS A 100 6.05 -3.20 2.25
C LYS A 100 5.17 -1.95 2.11
N GLY A 101 4.82 -1.56 0.87
CA GLY A 101 3.99 -0.39 0.59
C GLY A 101 2.57 -0.50 1.15
N LEU A 102 1.91 -1.65 0.97
CA LEU A 102 0.56 -1.88 1.48
C LEU A 102 0.54 -1.83 3.02
N ILE A 103 1.52 -2.47 3.66
CA ILE A 103 1.65 -2.47 5.13
C ILE A 103 1.86 -1.05 5.66
N GLN A 104 2.72 -0.27 5.01
CA GLN A 104 2.95 1.13 5.38
C GLN A 104 1.69 1.98 5.19
N MET A 105 0.95 1.78 4.10
CA MET A 105 -0.31 2.50 3.83
C MET A 105 -1.35 2.21 4.92
N LEU A 106 -1.56 0.93 5.27
CA LEU A 106 -2.51 0.54 6.32
C LEU A 106 -2.14 1.13 7.69
N LYS A 107 -0.84 1.07 8.06
CA LYS A 107 -0.34 1.64 9.32
C LYS A 107 -0.50 3.16 9.37
N LYS A 108 -0.20 3.88 8.27
CA LYS A 108 -0.39 5.35 8.19
C LYS A 108 -1.84 5.76 8.42
N ASN A 109 -2.77 4.91 8.02
CA ASN A 109 -4.20 5.19 8.14
C ASN A 109 -4.83 4.69 9.45
N GLY A 110 -4.00 4.26 10.42
CA GLY A 110 -4.41 3.94 11.78
C GLY A 110 -4.87 2.50 12.02
N PHE A 111 -4.64 1.57 11.09
CA PHE A 111 -4.88 0.16 11.35
C PHE A 111 -3.71 -0.48 12.10
N GLU A 112 -4.04 -1.35 13.06
CA GLU A 112 -3.07 -2.21 13.71
C GLU A 112 -2.83 -3.44 12.83
N VAL A 113 -1.59 -3.58 12.33
CA VAL A 113 -1.22 -4.63 11.37
C VAL A 113 -0.15 -5.52 11.98
N PHE A 114 -0.50 -6.80 12.16
CA PHE A 114 0.41 -7.86 12.57
C PHE A 114 0.81 -8.70 11.37
N LEU A 115 2.10 -9.06 11.31
CA LEU A 115 2.63 -9.98 10.31
C LEU A 115 2.83 -11.33 10.96
N ILE A 116 2.28 -12.37 10.32
CA ILE A 116 2.57 -13.75 10.72
C ILE A 116 4.01 -14.05 10.30
N ASP A 117 4.82 -14.55 11.23
CA ASP A 117 6.12 -15.08 10.91
C ASP A 117 5.98 -16.59 10.63
N GLU A 118 5.70 -16.93 9.36
CA GLU A 118 5.56 -18.32 8.90
C GLU A 118 6.78 -19.17 9.25
N PHE A 119 7.97 -18.56 9.27
CA PHE A 119 9.19 -19.27 9.62
C PHE A 119 9.26 -19.65 11.09
N ARG A 120 8.55 -18.91 11.96
CA ARG A 120 8.44 -19.23 13.39
C ARG A 120 7.25 -20.11 13.73
N THR A 121 6.29 -20.34 12.84
CA THR A 121 5.20 -21.30 13.07
C THR A 121 5.57 -22.73 12.65
N SER A 122 6.41 -22.90 11.61
CA SER A 122 6.88 -24.23 11.18
C SER A 122 7.76 -25.04 12.16
N PRO A 123 8.52 -24.44 13.11
CA PRO A 123 9.29 -25.19 14.08
C PRO A 123 8.49 -25.49 15.34
N PHE A 124 7.18 -25.26 15.38
CA PHE A 124 6.35 -25.61 16.55
C PHE A 124 5.22 -26.55 16.14
N CYS A 125 5.03 -27.61 16.91
CA CYS A 125 3.92 -28.52 16.69
C CYS A 125 2.60 -27.87 17.17
N HIS A 126 1.61 -27.77 16.29
CA HIS A 126 0.28 -27.22 16.61
C HIS A 126 -0.49 -28.00 17.70
N LEU A 127 -0.10 -29.25 18.00
CA LEU A 127 -0.77 -30.08 19.01
C LEU A 127 -0.13 -29.97 20.40
N CYS A 128 1.19 -29.84 20.47
CA CYS A 128 1.92 -29.88 21.75
C CYS A 128 2.70 -28.60 22.05
N GLU A 129 2.68 -27.61 21.16
CA GLU A 129 3.44 -26.35 21.26
C GLU A 129 4.95 -26.54 21.48
N GLY A 130 5.42 -27.77 21.28
CA GLY A 130 6.82 -28.15 21.42
C GLY A 130 7.61 -27.75 20.18
N ARG A 131 8.85 -27.31 20.39
CA ARG A 131 9.77 -27.01 19.31
C ARG A 131 10.14 -28.29 18.56
N LEU A 132 9.95 -28.30 17.26
CA LEU A 132 10.31 -29.38 16.35
C LEU A 132 11.83 -29.36 16.15
N GLU A 133 12.47 -30.46 16.52
CA GLU A 133 13.88 -30.70 16.25
C GLU A 133 14.07 -31.28 14.84
N ASN A 134 15.16 -30.89 14.18
CA ASN A 134 15.52 -31.39 12.85
C ASN A 134 15.86 -32.89 12.89
N PHE A 135 16.39 -33.34 14.01
CA PHE A 135 16.77 -34.73 14.22
C PHE A 135 15.88 -35.36 15.27
N LYS A 136 15.36 -36.56 14.96
CA LYS A 136 14.60 -37.37 15.90
C LYS A 136 15.28 -38.72 16.06
N THR A 137 15.32 -39.19 17.30
CA THR A 137 15.74 -40.57 17.60
C THR A 137 14.57 -41.49 17.37
N VAL A 138 14.63 -42.25 16.29
CA VAL A 138 13.58 -43.20 15.91
C VAL A 138 14.12 -44.62 16.05
N ARG A 139 13.25 -45.56 16.39
CA ARG A 139 13.58 -46.98 16.34
C ARG A 139 14.03 -47.34 14.92
N ASN A 140 15.12 -48.08 14.80
CA ASN A 140 15.73 -48.36 13.51
C ASN A 140 14.68 -48.94 12.53
N PRO A 141 14.38 -48.24 11.42
CA PRO A 141 13.35 -48.67 10.47
C PRO A 141 13.74 -50.00 9.83
N ARG A 142 15.05 -50.33 9.78
CA ARG A 142 15.56 -51.60 9.26
C ARG A 142 15.49 -52.69 10.35
N PRO A 143 14.53 -53.63 10.29
CA PRO A 143 14.28 -54.58 11.39
C PRO A 143 15.49 -55.44 11.73
N TYR A 144 16.21 -55.90 10.70
CA TYR A 144 17.41 -56.73 10.84
C TYR A 144 18.59 -56.02 11.51
N LYS A 145 18.63 -54.68 11.49
CA LYS A 145 19.68 -53.89 12.17
C LYS A 145 19.34 -53.52 13.60
N ARG A 146 18.12 -53.82 14.09
CA ARG A 146 17.68 -53.42 15.44
C ARG A 146 18.46 -54.09 16.57
N LYS A 147 18.96 -55.32 16.38
CA LYS A 147 19.80 -56.01 17.39
C LYS A 147 21.14 -55.29 17.63
N ALA A 148 21.80 -54.84 16.55
CA ALA A 148 23.11 -54.18 16.63
C ALA A 148 23.00 -52.66 16.84
N ARG A 149 21.97 -52.03 16.27
CA ARG A 149 21.74 -50.58 16.36
C ARG A 149 20.24 -50.31 16.49
N PRO A 150 19.71 -50.34 17.73
CA PRO A 150 18.26 -50.27 17.98
C PRO A 150 17.66 -48.89 17.68
N ILE A 151 18.45 -47.82 17.87
CA ILE A 151 18.04 -46.42 17.68
C ILE A 151 18.90 -45.79 16.59
N VAL A 152 18.27 -44.99 15.73
CA VAL A 152 18.96 -44.22 14.71
C VAL A 152 18.52 -42.76 14.79
N LEU A 153 19.47 -41.86 14.54
CA LEU A 153 19.19 -40.47 14.29
C LEU A 153 18.63 -40.35 12.87
N CYS A 154 17.41 -39.85 12.75
CA CYS A 154 16.76 -39.60 11.46
C CYS A 154 16.47 -38.11 11.33
N HIS A 155 16.61 -37.58 10.10
CA HIS A 155 16.12 -36.24 9.80
C HIS A 155 14.59 -36.30 9.76
N GLY A 156 13.93 -35.53 10.63
CA GLY A 156 12.48 -35.33 10.57
C GLY A 156 12.15 -34.35 9.45
N LEU A 157 11.03 -34.55 8.75
CA LEU A 157 10.44 -33.45 7.99
C LEU A 157 9.94 -32.42 9.03
N GLN A 158 10.49 -31.21 8.99
CA GLN A 158 9.87 -30.06 9.62
C GLN A 158 8.52 -29.88 8.91
N ARG A 159 7.42 -30.17 9.61
CA ARG A 159 6.06 -29.86 9.17
C ARG A 159 5.43 -28.99 10.23
#